data_AF-A0A558GJ41-F1
#
_entry.id   AF-A0A558GJ41-F1
#
_cell.length_a   1.000
_cell.length_b   1.000
_cell.length_c   1.000
_cell.angle_alpha   90.00
_cell.angle_beta   90.00
_cell.angle_gamma   90.00
#
_symmetry.space_group_name_H-M   'P 1'
#
loop_
_entity.id
_entity.type
_entity.pdbx_description
1 polymer ?
#
loop_
_entity_poly.entity_id
_entity_poly.type
_entity_poly.pdbx_seq_one_letter_code
_entity_poly.pdbx_strand_id
1 'polypeptide(L)'
;MCNLRFTAESGILFITPPSGRRLACVKPQLGDNRWGGASITYSDVTTGRKWGRLETYGGKLVENIVQAVARDLLVHGMTFVAQAGHKIVMHVHDEIVIDEPEDSDFTIADDCQLMTTPPDWAAGLPLNADGYECDYYHKD
;
A
#
# COMPACT_ATOMS: atom_id res chain seq x y z
N MET A 1 5.64 16.50 -10.47
CA MET A 1 4.32 16.86 -9.89
C MET A 1 3.67 15.60 -9.35
N CYS A 2 3.58 15.51 -8.02
CA CYS A 2 2.99 14.37 -7.30
C CYS A 2 1.48 14.58 -7.13
N ASN A 3 0.72 14.44 -8.21
CA ASN A 3 -0.71 14.73 -8.17
C ASN A 3 -1.53 13.45 -8.12
N LEU A 4 -2.43 13.38 -7.14
CA LEU A 4 -3.57 12.45 -7.14
C LEU A 4 -4.48 12.80 -8.32
N ARG A 5 -4.85 11.80 -9.13
CA ARG A 5 -5.70 11.98 -10.31
C ARG A 5 -6.94 11.09 -10.23
N PHE A 6 -8.07 11.62 -10.69
CA PHE A 6 -9.30 10.88 -10.87
C PHE A 6 -9.62 10.87 -12.38
N THR A 7 -9.78 9.69 -12.98
CA THR A 7 -10.18 9.56 -14.39
C THR A 7 -11.35 8.61 -14.53
N ALA A 8 -12.24 8.89 -15.47
CA ALA A 8 -13.37 8.01 -15.79
C ALA A 8 -13.19 7.48 -17.21
N GLU A 9 -13.00 6.16 -17.34
CA GLU A 9 -12.71 5.49 -18.61
C GLU A 9 -13.51 4.19 -18.67
N SER A 10 -14.23 3.95 -19.76
CA SER A 10 -14.97 2.69 -19.99
C SER A 10 -15.87 2.24 -18.83
N GLY A 11 -16.50 3.19 -18.13
CA GLY A 11 -17.38 2.91 -16.99
C GLY A 11 -16.65 2.54 -15.70
N ILE A 12 -15.36 2.87 -15.58
CA ILE A 12 -14.56 2.71 -14.36
C ILE A 12 -14.07 4.08 -13.90
N LEU A 13 -14.23 4.38 -12.62
CA LEU A 13 -13.53 5.50 -11.99
C LEU A 13 -12.20 4.98 -11.48
N PHE A 14 -11.11 5.55 -11.99
CA PHE A 14 -9.77 5.30 -11.52
C PHE A 14 -9.31 6.42 -10.59
N ILE A 15 -8.67 6.00 -9.51
CA ILE A 15 -7.94 6.89 -8.59
C ILE A 15 -6.48 6.52 -8.72
N THR A 16 -5.66 7.49 -9.13
CA THR A 16 -4.24 7.30 -9.41
C THR A 16 -3.41 8.15 -8.46
N PRO A 17 -2.81 7.56 -7.42
CA PRO A 17 -1.82 8.24 -6.58
C PRO A 17 -0.53 8.56 -7.39
N PRO A 18 0.38 9.37 -6.82
CA PRO A 18 1.64 9.76 -7.46
C PRO A 18 2.52 8.60 -7.94
N SER A 19 2.39 7.42 -7.32
CA SER A 19 3.06 6.18 -7.73
C SER A 19 2.64 5.66 -9.11
N GLY A 20 1.53 6.15 -9.66
CA GLY A 20 0.97 5.70 -10.94
C GLY A 20 0.10 4.45 -10.85
N ARG A 21 -0.01 3.81 -9.68
CA ARG A 21 -0.98 2.73 -9.42
C ARG A 21 -2.40 3.18 -9.79
N ARG A 22 -3.26 2.26 -10.22
CA ARG A 22 -4.68 2.53 -10.51
C ARG A 22 -5.58 1.79 -9.56
N LEU A 23 -6.28 2.51 -8.68
CA LEU A 23 -7.37 1.98 -7.88
C LEU A 23 -8.67 2.07 -8.68
N ALA A 24 -9.36 0.95 -8.90
CA ALA A 24 -10.51 0.88 -9.78
C ALA A 24 -11.82 0.79 -9.01
N CYS A 25 -12.73 1.73 -9.26
CA CYS A 25 -14.13 1.66 -8.85
C CYS A 25 -14.98 1.34 -10.08
N VAL A 26 -15.40 0.09 -10.23
CA VAL A 26 -16.12 -0.39 -11.42
C VAL A 26 -17.58 0.08 -11.39
N LYS A 27 -18.09 0.62 -12.51
CA LYS A 27 -19.46 1.13 -12.66
C LYS A 27 -19.87 2.06 -11.50
N PRO A 28 -19.11 3.15 -11.24
CA PRO A 28 -19.42 4.05 -10.14
C PRO A 28 -20.78 4.73 -10.37
N GLN A 29 -21.58 4.89 -9.32
CA GLN A 29 -22.86 5.61 -9.37
C GLN A 29 -23.06 6.41 -8.08
N LEU A 30 -23.86 7.47 -8.16
CA LEU A 30 -24.42 8.09 -6.97
C LEU A 30 -25.58 7.23 -6.48
N GLY A 31 -25.69 7.07 -5.16
CA GLY A 31 -26.80 6.40 -4.51
C GLY A 31 -26.97 6.94 -3.09
N ASP A 32 -27.72 6.22 -2.28
CA ASP A 32 -27.87 6.52 -0.86
C ASP A 32 -27.02 5.55 -0.04
N ASN A 33 -26.49 6.01 1.09
CA ASN A 33 -25.86 5.16 2.08
C ASN A 33 -26.94 4.49 2.96
N ARG A 34 -26.52 3.53 3.80
CA ARG A 34 -27.39 2.87 4.79
C ARG A 34 -28.13 3.81 5.77
N TRP A 35 -27.80 5.10 5.82
CA TRP A 35 -28.44 6.12 6.66
C TRP A 35 -29.30 7.10 5.85
N GLY A 36 -29.51 6.86 4.56
CA GLY A 36 -30.33 7.72 3.69
C GLY A 36 -29.65 9.01 3.22
N GLY A 37 -28.34 9.14 3.40
CA GLY A 37 -27.55 10.25 2.87
C GLY A 37 -26.86 9.90 1.56
N ALA A 38 -26.50 10.89 0.74
CA ALA A 38 -25.82 10.66 -0.53
C ALA A 38 -24.49 9.87 -0.36
N SER A 39 -24.24 8.93 -1.27
CA SER A 39 -23.07 8.05 -1.28
C SER A 39 -22.60 7.74 -2.70
N ILE A 40 -21.36 7.28 -2.82
CA ILE A 40 -20.86 6.69 -4.06
C ILE A 40 -20.99 5.18 -3.91
N THR A 41 -21.50 4.50 -4.93
CA THR A 41 -21.54 3.04 -4.99
C THR A 41 -20.76 2.54 -6.19
N TYR A 42 -20.13 1.38 -6.07
CA TYR A 42 -19.41 0.73 -7.17
C TYR A 42 -19.56 -0.79 -7.11
N SER A 43 -19.31 -1.47 -8.22
CA SER A 43 -19.41 -2.92 -8.33
C SER A 43 -18.12 -3.59 -7.87
N ASP A 44 -18.24 -4.52 -6.92
CA ASP A 44 -17.11 -5.29 -6.39
C ASP A 44 -17.59 -6.63 -5.82
N VAL A 45 -16.65 -7.47 -5.41
CA VAL A 45 -16.89 -8.71 -4.68
C VAL A 45 -17.26 -8.37 -3.23
N THR A 46 -18.49 -8.67 -2.88
CA THR A 46 -19.01 -8.51 -1.51
C THR A 46 -18.52 -9.63 -0.58
N THR A 47 -18.76 -9.50 0.73
CA THR A 47 -18.40 -10.51 1.75
C THR A 47 -18.87 -11.94 1.41
N GLY A 48 -19.97 -12.09 0.67
CA GLY A 48 -20.47 -13.37 0.19
C GLY A 48 -19.72 -13.96 -1.02
N ARG A 49 -18.58 -13.38 -1.42
CA ARG A 49 -17.82 -13.71 -2.65
C ARG A 49 -18.65 -13.62 -3.93
N LYS A 50 -19.68 -12.78 -3.92
CA LYS A 50 -20.56 -12.51 -5.06
C LYS A 50 -20.40 -11.06 -5.48
N TRP A 51 -20.53 -10.81 -6.78
CA TRP A 51 -20.64 -9.46 -7.32
C TRP A 51 -21.85 -8.76 -6.73
N GLY A 52 -21.63 -7.56 -6.21
CA GLY A 52 -22.68 -6.71 -5.68
C GLY A 52 -22.27 -5.25 -5.75
N ARG A 53 -23.04 -4.40 -5.09
CA ARG A 53 -22.72 -2.98 -4.93
C ARG A 53 -22.09 -2.77 -3.56
N LEU A 54 -20.97 -2.08 -3.51
CA LEU A 54 -20.37 -1.57 -2.28
C LEU A 54 -20.58 -0.06 -2.18
N GLU A 55 -20.95 0.39 -0.99
CA GLU A 55 -21.00 1.81 -0.64
C GLU A 55 -19.59 2.32 -0.31
N THR A 56 -19.30 3.55 -0.72
CA THR A 56 -18.09 4.29 -0.34
C THR A 56 -18.41 5.77 -0.19
N TYR A 57 -17.47 6.48 0.42
CA TYR A 57 -17.55 7.90 0.74
C TYR A 57 -16.13 8.46 0.83
N GLY A 58 -16.00 9.78 0.95
CA GLY A 58 -14.70 10.45 0.96
C GLY A 58 -13.68 9.84 1.94
N GLY A 59 -14.08 9.54 3.17
CA GLY A 59 -13.19 8.92 4.16
C GLY A 59 -12.68 7.54 3.75
N LYS A 60 -13.53 6.67 3.18
CA LYS A 60 -13.10 5.35 2.71
C LYS A 60 -12.19 5.44 1.47
N LEU A 61 -12.43 6.41 0.59
CA LEU A 61 -11.54 6.66 -0.55
C LEU A 61 -10.16 7.13 -0.07
N VAL A 62 -10.11 8.05 0.90
CA VAL A 62 -8.84 8.51 1.50
C VAL A 62 -8.09 7.35 2.15
N GLU A 63 -8.76 6.50 2.93
CA GLU A 63 -8.18 5.30 3.52
C GLU A 63 -7.53 4.41 2.44
N ASN A 64 -8.26 4.09 1.37
CA ASN A 64 -7.76 3.24 0.29
C ASN A 64 -6.56 3.87 -0.44
N ILE A 65 -6.56 5.20 -0.65
CA ILE A 65 -5.44 5.92 -1.27
C ILE A 65 -4.20 5.86 -0.38
N VAL A 66 -4.35 6.12 0.91
CA VAL A 66 -3.22 6.12 1.87
C VAL A 66 -2.63 4.71 1.97
N GLN A 67 -3.45 3.68 2.12
CA GLN A 67 -2.98 2.29 2.14
C GLN A 67 -2.28 1.89 0.82
N ALA A 68 -2.79 2.36 -0.32
CA ALA A 68 -2.16 2.11 -1.62
C ALA A 68 -0.77 2.73 -1.72
N VAL A 69 -0.61 3.99 -1.30
CA VAL A 69 0.68 4.68 -1.26
C VAL A 69 1.64 4.01 -0.29
N ALA A 70 1.18 3.66 0.92
CA ALA A 70 2.00 2.95 1.90
C ALA A 70 2.51 1.61 1.33
N ARG A 71 1.65 0.85 0.64
CA ARG A 71 2.04 -0.39 -0.02
C ARG A 71 3.04 -0.18 -1.15
N ASP A 72 2.90 0.90 -1.92
CA ASP A 72 3.85 1.23 -2.99
C ASP A 72 5.24 1.58 -2.43
N LEU A 73 5.30 2.28 -1.29
CA LEU A 73 6.54 2.61 -0.59
C LEU A 73 7.21 1.35 -0.02
N LEU A 74 6.46 0.51 0.70
CA LEU A 74 6.95 -0.75 1.25
C LEU A 74 7.55 -1.65 0.18
N VAL A 75 6.84 -1.87 -0.93
CA VAL A 75 7.32 -2.73 -2.03
C VAL A 75 8.56 -2.13 -2.71
N HIS A 76 8.67 -0.81 -2.76
CA HIS A 76 9.87 -0.15 -3.27
C HIS A 76 11.09 -0.45 -2.38
N GLY A 77 10.98 -0.29 -1.07
CA GLY A 77 12.03 -0.67 -0.11
C GLY A 77 12.40 -2.15 -0.19
N MET A 78 11.40 -3.04 -0.16
CA MET A 78 11.59 -4.50 -0.32
C MET A 78 12.36 -4.86 -1.59
N THR A 79 12.18 -4.10 -2.68
CA THR A 79 12.91 -4.34 -3.93
C THR A 79 14.39 -4.08 -3.77
N PHE A 80 14.80 -3.05 -3.02
CA PHE A 80 16.21 -2.78 -2.74
C PHE A 80 16.84 -3.85 -1.84
N VAL A 81 16.12 -4.27 -0.79
CA VAL A 81 16.53 -5.39 0.08
C VAL A 81 16.79 -6.65 -0.74
N ALA A 82 15.84 -7.03 -1.61
CA ALA A 82 15.98 -8.20 -2.48
C ALA A 82 17.12 -8.04 -3.50
N GLN A 83 17.34 -6.84 -4.04
CA GLN A 83 18.43 -6.55 -4.99
C GLN A 83 19.81 -6.57 -4.32
N ALA A 84 19.89 -6.23 -3.04
CA ALA A 84 21.11 -6.36 -2.24
C ALA A 84 21.45 -7.82 -1.89
N GLY A 85 20.53 -8.77 -2.15
CA GLY A 85 20.74 -10.20 -1.97
C GLY A 85 20.13 -10.78 -0.70
N HIS A 86 19.41 -9.96 0.06
CA HIS A 86 18.81 -10.37 1.33
C HIS A 86 17.47 -11.06 1.14
N LYS A 87 17.24 -12.12 1.90
CA LYS A 87 16.08 -13.00 1.74
C LYS A 87 14.93 -12.55 2.63
N ILE A 88 13.99 -11.81 2.06
CA ILE A 88 12.72 -11.50 2.72
C ILE A 88 11.86 -12.78 2.80
N VAL A 89 11.61 -13.27 4.01
CA VAL A 89 10.82 -14.50 4.26
C VAL A 89 9.34 -14.23 4.50
N MET A 90 9.00 -13.04 5.02
CA MET A 90 7.61 -12.60 5.18
C MET A 90 7.53 -11.07 5.29
N HIS A 91 6.31 -10.54 5.21
CA HIS A 91 6.01 -9.16 5.51
C HIS A 91 4.64 -9.06 6.20
N VAL A 92 4.49 -8.17 7.18
CA VAL A 92 3.25 -7.95 7.94
C VAL A 92 3.02 -6.46 8.05
N HIS A 93 1.88 -5.97 7.56
CA HIS A 93 1.63 -4.53 7.46
C HIS A 93 2.77 -3.81 6.71
N ASP A 94 3.54 -2.99 7.41
CA ASP A 94 4.71 -2.22 6.97
C ASP A 94 6.05 -2.83 7.40
N GLU A 95 6.04 -3.98 8.09
CA GLU A 95 7.21 -4.73 8.53
C GLU A 95 7.63 -5.78 7.50
N ILE A 96 8.94 -5.96 7.35
CA ILE A 96 9.55 -7.07 6.60
C ILE A 96 10.39 -7.91 7.56
N VAL A 97 10.46 -9.21 7.30
CA VAL A 97 11.33 -10.12 8.04
C VAL A 97 12.33 -10.71 7.07
N ILE A 98 13.61 -10.57 7.40
CA ILE A 98 14.74 -11.06 6.62
C ILE A 98 15.38 -12.22 7.37
N ASP A 99 15.71 -13.27 6.63
CA ASP A 99 16.42 -14.46 7.13
C ASP A 99 17.88 -14.36 6.69
N GLU A 100 18.77 -14.01 7.63
CA GLU A 100 20.20 -13.82 7.44
C GLU A 100 21.03 -14.86 8.23
N PRO A 101 22.19 -15.29 7.72
CA PRO A 101 23.16 -16.08 8.49
C PRO A 101 23.65 -15.34 9.75
N GLU A 102 23.96 -16.08 10.82
CA GLU A 102 24.52 -15.50 12.07
C GLU A 102 25.86 -14.77 11.86
N ASP A 103 26.61 -15.12 10.81
CA ASP A 103 27.88 -14.50 10.43
C ASP A 103 27.73 -13.41 9.34
N SER A 104 26.50 -12.96 9.06
CA SER A 104 26.23 -11.89 8.11
C SER A 104 26.73 -10.55 8.63
N ASP A 105 27.36 -9.76 7.76
CA ASP A 105 27.73 -8.37 8.03
C ASP A 105 26.54 -7.40 7.81
N PHE A 106 25.38 -7.91 7.38
CA PHE A 106 24.18 -7.09 7.14
C PHE A 106 23.49 -6.76 8.45
N THR A 107 23.37 -5.46 8.74
CA THR A 107 22.82 -4.98 10.00
C THR A 107 21.41 -4.43 9.84
N ILE A 108 20.69 -4.27 10.95
CA ILE A 108 19.41 -3.54 10.99
C ILE A 108 19.53 -2.11 10.42
N ALA A 109 20.68 -1.46 10.60
CA ALA A 109 20.90 -0.12 10.05
C ALA A 109 20.96 -0.14 8.51
N ASP A 110 21.56 -1.18 7.92
CA ASP A 110 21.58 -1.37 6.48
C ASP A 110 20.17 -1.63 5.93
N ASP A 111 19.39 -2.50 6.58
CA ASP A 111 17.99 -2.73 6.21
C ASP A 111 17.15 -1.46 6.29
N CYS A 112 17.25 -0.72 7.40
CA CYS A 112 16.54 0.55 7.57
C CYS A 112 16.92 1.55 6.47
N GLN A 113 18.19 1.60 6.05
CA GLN A 113 18.63 2.45 4.95
C GLN A 113 17.99 2.05 3.61
N LEU A 114 17.93 0.75 3.31
CA LEU A 114 17.29 0.24 2.09
C LEU A 114 15.77 0.51 2.11
N MET A 115 15.12 0.23 3.23
CA MET A 115 13.68 0.41 3.43
C MET A 115 13.23 1.88 3.41
N THR A 116 14.11 2.82 3.76
CA THR A 116 13.82 4.26 3.75
C THR A 116 14.21 4.96 2.46
N THR A 117 14.73 4.25 1.45
CA THR A 117 15.05 4.83 0.15
C THR A 117 13.77 5.22 -0.59
N PRO A 118 13.51 6.53 -0.82
CA PRO A 118 12.26 6.96 -1.44
C PRO A 118 12.31 6.79 -2.96
N PRO A 119 11.19 6.44 -3.61
CA PRO A 119 11.08 6.52 -5.06
C PRO A 119 11.06 7.97 -5.53
N ASP A 120 11.40 8.22 -6.80
CA ASP A 120 11.42 9.56 -7.41
C ASP A 120 10.12 10.35 -7.19
N TRP A 121 8.97 9.69 -7.25
CA TRP A 121 7.66 10.31 -7.06
C TRP A 121 7.36 10.67 -5.60
N ALA A 122 8.13 10.16 -4.64
CA ALA A 122 8.03 10.47 -3.21
C ALA A 122 9.26 11.26 -2.71
N ALA A 123 10.05 11.85 -3.60
CA ALA A 123 11.22 12.65 -3.22
C ALA A 123 10.85 13.73 -2.18
N GLY A 124 11.58 13.75 -1.06
CA GLY A 124 11.36 14.66 0.06
C GLY A 124 10.32 14.20 1.09
N LEU A 125 9.69 13.04 0.90
CA LEU A 125 8.89 12.40 1.95
C LEU A 125 9.83 11.92 3.08
N PRO A 126 9.63 12.31 4.34
CA PRO A 126 10.43 11.83 5.46
C PRO A 126 10.05 10.39 5.79
N LEU A 127 10.68 9.43 5.10
CA LEU A 127 10.58 8.01 5.42
C LEU A 127 11.53 7.68 6.57
N ASN A 128 11.06 6.86 7.50
CA ASN A 128 11.86 6.31 8.59
C ASN A 128 11.52 4.84 8.78
N ALA A 129 12.47 4.07 9.28
CA ALA A 129 12.32 2.67 9.63
C ALA A 129 13.01 2.41 10.97
N ASP A 130 12.57 1.37 11.66
CA ASP A 130 13.18 0.84 12.87
C ASP A 130 13.06 -0.68 12.82
N GLY A 131 13.93 -1.39 13.54
CA GLY A 131 14.00 -2.84 13.48
C GLY A 131 14.83 -3.46 14.58
N TYR A 132 14.82 -4.78 14.65
CA TYR A 132 15.57 -5.55 15.64
C TYR A 132 15.93 -6.93 15.10
N GLU A 133 16.93 -7.55 15.72
CA GLU A 133 17.35 -8.93 15.44
C GLU A 133 16.73 -9.88 16.48
N CYS A 134 16.26 -11.04 16.05
CA CYS A 134 15.73 -12.07 16.94
C CYS A 134 15.86 -13.48 16.34
N ASP A 135 15.96 -14.49 17.20
CA ASP A 135 16.05 -15.89 16.80
C ASP A 135 14.71 -16.46 16.30
N TYR A 136 13.60 -15.81 16.63
CA TYR A 136 12.25 -16.22 16.24
C TYR A 136 11.30 -15.04 16.20
N TYR A 137 10.33 -15.10 15.27
CA TYR A 137 9.37 -14.03 15.05
C TYR A 137 8.57 -13.74 16.33
N HIS A 138 8.63 -12.47 16.75
CA HIS A 138 7.79 -11.93 17.79
C HIS A 138 6.91 -10.84 17.20
N LYS A 139 5.62 -10.92 17.51
CA LYS A 139 4.73 -9.82 17.19
C LYS A 139 4.80 -8.83 18.35
N ASP A 140 5.26 -7.62 18.06
CA ASP A 140 5.07 -6.47 18.95
C ASP A 140 3.60 -6.00 18.96
#